data_AF-A0A934SZA3-F1
#
_entry.id   AF-A0A934SZA3-F1
#
_cell.length_a   1.000
_cell.length_b   1.000
_cell.length_c   1.000
_cell.angle_alpha   90.00
_cell.angle_beta   90.00
_cell.angle_gamma   90.00
#
_symmetry.space_group_name_H-M   'P 1'
#
loop_
_entity.id
_entity.type
_entity.pdbx_description
1 polymer ?
#
loop_
_entity_poly.entity_id
_entity_poly.type
_entity_poly.pdbx_seq_one_letter_code
_entity_poly.pdbx_strand_id
1 'polypeptide(L)'
;MKRPLRAATSVLAALSLAACGGSSVAVVWSSGSGFIVWVGNSRGDHVVDGRNESFAFTTESRCLYNFQTGRRNGAFCLLPNDNAFAYGPYRGAIRNAYAADGSCVATLTDAGGNVIDIDLDAYGREVVVLTPRHAQQCAS
;
A
#
# COMPACT_ATOMS: atom_id res chain seq x y z
N MET A 1 54.54 5.31 -33.70
CA MET A 1 54.36 5.94 -32.37
C MET A 1 54.01 4.84 -31.34
N LYS A 2 54.32 5.11 -30.06
CA LYS A 2 54.54 4.22 -28.91
C LYS A 2 53.29 3.46 -28.40
N ARG A 3 53.47 2.24 -27.86
CA ARG A 3 52.57 1.56 -26.88
C ARG A 3 52.80 2.19 -25.48
N PRO A 4 51.88 2.13 -24.47
CA PRO A 4 51.70 0.91 -23.65
C PRO A 4 50.31 0.66 -22.98
N LEU A 5 50.16 -0.59 -22.52
CA LEU A 5 49.20 -1.16 -21.55
C LEU A 5 48.94 -0.28 -20.31
N ARG A 6 47.73 -0.37 -19.72
CA ARG A 6 47.56 -0.57 -18.27
C ARG A 6 46.34 -1.44 -17.94
N ALA A 7 46.62 -2.50 -17.17
CA ALA A 7 45.67 -3.25 -16.38
C ALA A 7 45.20 -2.42 -15.17
N ALA A 8 44.00 -2.69 -14.66
CA ALA A 8 43.65 -2.42 -13.27
C ALA A 8 42.60 -3.42 -12.79
N THR A 9 43.10 -4.32 -11.95
CA THR A 9 42.45 -5.28 -11.06
C THR A 9 41.44 -4.58 -10.14
N SER A 10 40.33 -5.24 -9.81
CA SER A 10 39.78 -5.20 -8.46
C SER A 10 38.95 -6.45 -8.18
N VAL A 11 39.58 -7.35 -7.44
CA VAL A 11 38.95 -8.42 -6.69
C VAL A 11 38.21 -7.78 -5.52
N LEU A 12 36.92 -8.07 -5.36
CA LEU A 12 36.30 -8.09 -4.03
C LEU A 12 35.58 -9.42 -3.86
N ALA A 13 36.28 -10.37 -3.26
CA ALA A 13 35.66 -11.39 -2.44
C ALA A 13 35.47 -10.79 -1.05
N ALA A 14 34.32 -11.02 -0.41
CA ALA A 14 34.23 -11.66 0.91
C ALA A 14 32.92 -11.37 1.66
N LEU A 15 32.31 -12.48 2.07
CA LEU A 15 31.78 -12.79 3.41
C LEU A 15 30.51 -12.09 3.94
N SER A 16 29.53 -12.98 4.18
CA SER A 16 28.74 -13.11 5.42
C SER A 16 27.70 -11.99 5.69
N LEU A 17 26.55 -12.20 6.30
CA LEU A 17 26.10 -13.17 7.28
C LEU A 17 24.64 -13.53 6.99
N ALA A 18 24.22 -14.71 7.44
CA ALA A 18 22.84 -14.97 7.79
C ALA A 18 22.35 -13.87 8.76
N ALA A 19 21.45 -13.00 8.31
CA ALA A 19 20.69 -12.10 9.15
C ALA A 19 19.27 -12.67 9.27
N CYS A 20 19.12 -13.61 10.20
CA CYS A 20 17.83 -13.89 10.81
C CYS A 20 17.51 -12.73 11.76
N GLY A 21 16.30 -12.18 11.67
CA GLY A 21 15.73 -11.32 12.72
C GLY A 21 16.03 -9.84 12.57
N GLY A 22 15.01 -9.08 12.16
CA GLY A 22 15.00 -7.63 12.27
C GLY A 22 14.28 -6.96 11.11
N SER A 23 12.95 -7.10 11.04
CA SER A 23 12.13 -6.24 10.17
C SER A 23 12.16 -4.82 10.70
N SER A 24 13.16 -4.06 10.27
CA SER A 24 13.12 -2.60 10.29
C SER A 24 12.04 -2.18 9.29
N VAL A 25 10.97 -1.55 9.76
CA VAL A 25 9.94 -0.96 8.91
C VAL A 25 10.58 0.20 8.13
N ALA A 26 11.00 -0.07 6.89
CA ALA A 26 11.45 0.95 5.96
C ALA A 26 10.24 1.47 5.19
N VAL A 27 9.78 2.68 5.53
CA VAL A 27 8.87 3.43 4.66
C VAL A 27 9.71 3.97 3.51
N VAL A 28 9.64 3.32 2.34
CA VAL A 28 10.37 3.75 1.13
C VAL A 28 9.55 4.83 0.43
N TRP A 29 10.08 6.05 0.37
CA TRP A 29 9.47 7.19 -0.32
C TRP A 29 10.06 7.31 -1.73
N SER A 30 9.25 7.05 -2.76
CA SER A 30 9.61 7.25 -4.16
C SER A 30 9.03 8.58 -4.66
N SER A 31 9.90 9.47 -5.15
CA SER A 31 9.56 10.80 -5.64
C SER A 31 9.18 10.78 -7.13
N GLY A 32 7.90 10.59 -7.41
CA GLY A 32 7.24 10.86 -8.68
C GLY A 32 5.77 10.48 -8.55
N SER A 33 4.88 11.44 -8.23
CA SER A 33 3.49 11.23 -7.77
C SER A 33 3.28 9.81 -7.21
N GLY A 34 4.06 9.48 -6.18
CA GLY A 34 4.21 8.09 -5.74
C GLY A 34 2.95 7.62 -5.04
N PHE A 35 2.78 6.32 -4.94
CA PHE A 35 1.78 5.72 -4.06
C PHE A 35 2.46 5.10 -2.85
N ILE A 36 1.73 5.06 -1.74
CA ILE A 36 2.19 4.50 -0.48
C ILE A 36 2.19 2.98 -0.61
N VAL A 37 3.35 2.36 -0.38
CA VAL A 37 3.52 0.91 -0.31
C VAL A 37 3.27 0.43 1.11
N TRP A 38 2.47 -0.62 1.25
CA TRP A 38 2.09 -1.18 2.55
C TRP A 38 2.99 -2.35 2.91
N VAL A 39 3.63 -2.30 4.07
CA VAL A 39 4.47 -3.42 4.54
C VAL A 39 3.63 -4.68 4.69
N GLY A 40 4.12 -5.81 4.17
CA GLY A 40 3.40 -7.09 4.19
C GLY A 40 2.32 -7.24 3.13
N ASN A 41 2.06 -6.20 2.33
CA ASN A 41 1.13 -6.28 1.20
C ASN A 41 1.84 -6.85 -0.03
N SER A 42 1.38 -8.01 -0.50
CA SER A 42 1.87 -8.65 -1.71
C SER A 42 1.54 -7.88 -3.00
N ARG A 43 0.61 -6.91 -2.93
CA ARG A 43 0.21 -6.07 -4.07
C ARG A 43 0.88 -4.69 -4.08
N GLY A 44 1.96 -4.50 -3.31
CA GLY A 44 2.74 -3.26 -3.31
C GLY A 44 1.96 -2.07 -2.75
N ASP A 45 1.66 -1.11 -3.61
CA ASP A 45 0.95 0.14 -3.32
C ASP A 45 -0.58 0.04 -3.40
N HIS A 46 -1.10 -1.09 -3.89
CA HIS A 46 -2.53 -1.29 -4.01
C HIS A 46 -3.17 -1.67 -2.67
N VAL A 47 -4.22 -0.96 -2.30
CA VAL A 47 -5.20 -1.35 -1.27
C VAL A 47 -6.45 -1.82 -1.97
N VAL A 48 -7.11 -2.84 -1.43
CA VAL A 48 -8.37 -3.33 -1.97
C VAL A 48 -9.55 -3.08 -1.06
N ASP A 49 -10.72 -2.98 -1.67
CA ASP A 49 -11.99 -2.87 -0.97
C ASP A 49 -12.72 -4.23 -0.85
N GLY A 50 -13.97 -4.20 -0.39
CA GLY A 50 -14.82 -5.38 -0.20
C GLY A 50 -15.13 -6.17 -1.46
N ARG A 51 -14.97 -5.57 -2.64
CA ARG A 51 -15.15 -6.19 -3.96
C ARG A 51 -13.83 -6.55 -4.65
N ASN A 52 -12.70 -6.43 -3.94
CA ASN A 52 -11.36 -6.65 -4.47
C ASN A 52 -11.00 -5.66 -5.60
N GLU A 53 -11.65 -4.49 -5.61
CA GLU A 53 -11.30 -3.39 -6.48
C GLU A 53 -10.03 -2.71 -5.94
N SER A 54 -9.13 -2.32 -6.85
CA SER A 54 -7.84 -1.74 -6.48
C SER A 54 -7.88 -0.23 -6.37
N PHE A 55 -7.29 0.28 -5.30
CA PHE A 55 -7.08 1.70 -5.02
C PHE A 55 -5.64 1.90 -4.54
N ALA A 56 -5.21 3.15 -4.44
CA ALA A 56 -3.94 3.49 -3.81
C ALA A 56 -4.07 4.79 -3.02
N PHE A 57 -3.09 5.09 -2.17
CA PHE A 57 -3.00 6.40 -1.51
C PHE A 57 -1.74 7.10 -2.02
N THR A 58 -1.89 8.32 -2.52
CA THR A 58 -0.74 9.09 -3.02
C THR A 58 0.21 9.46 -1.87
N THR A 59 1.51 9.49 -2.10
CA THR A 59 2.49 9.92 -1.09
C THR A 59 2.42 11.41 -0.80
N GLU A 60 2.07 12.22 -1.80
CA GLU A 60 1.99 13.68 -1.69
C GLU A 60 0.77 14.14 -0.89
N SER A 61 -0.43 13.77 -1.34
CA SER A 61 -1.66 14.24 -0.69
C SER A 61 -2.18 13.29 0.38
N ARG A 62 -1.66 12.05 0.43
CA ARG A 62 -2.18 10.97 1.28
C ARG A 62 -3.66 10.66 1.07
N CYS A 63 -4.22 11.09 -0.05
CA CYS A 63 -5.60 10.82 -0.42
C CYS A 63 -5.71 9.65 -1.40
N LEU A 64 -6.89 9.02 -1.38
CA LEU A 64 -7.23 7.87 -2.21
C LEU A 64 -7.17 8.23 -3.69
N TYR A 65 -6.61 7.33 -4.47
CA TYR A 65 -6.65 7.31 -5.92
C TYR A 65 -7.39 6.05 -6.36
N ASN A 66 -8.36 6.24 -7.24
CA ASN A 66 -9.21 5.19 -7.78
C ASN A 66 -8.72 4.87 -9.20
N PHE A 67 -8.24 3.65 -9.41
CA PHE A 67 -7.70 3.22 -10.69
C PHE A 67 -8.79 2.97 -11.73
N GLN A 68 -10.02 2.72 -11.30
CA GLN A 68 -11.19 2.49 -12.15
C GLN A 68 -11.65 3.79 -12.81
N THR A 69 -11.62 4.90 -12.07
CA THR A 69 -12.04 6.22 -12.56
C THR A 69 -10.87 7.11 -12.98
N GLY A 70 -9.64 6.76 -12.59
CA GLY A 70 -8.44 7.56 -12.81
C GLY A 70 -8.40 8.85 -11.98
N ARG A 71 -9.20 8.93 -10.90
CA ARG A 71 -9.40 10.16 -10.13
C ARG A 71 -8.88 10.02 -8.71
N ARG A 72 -8.44 11.16 -8.16
CA ARG A 72 -8.15 11.31 -6.73
C ARG A 72 -9.40 11.78 -6.00
N ASN A 73 -9.63 11.23 -4.82
CA ASN A 73 -10.67 11.65 -3.91
C ASN A 73 -10.09 12.39 -2.71
N GLY A 74 -10.12 13.73 -2.77
CA GLY A 74 -9.61 14.59 -1.70
C GLY A 74 -10.44 14.58 -0.41
N ALA A 75 -11.61 13.93 -0.40
CA ALA A 75 -12.40 13.74 0.81
C ALA A 75 -12.02 12.43 1.56
N PHE A 76 -11.30 11.52 0.89
CA PHE A 76 -10.86 10.25 1.46
C PHE A 76 -9.34 10.26 1.59
N CYS A 77 -8.84 10.52 2.80
CA CYS A 77 -7.40 10.64 3.03
C CYS A 77 -6.94 9.93 4.31
N LEU A 78 -5.68 9.50 4.31
CA LEU A 78 -5.03 8.96 5.49
C LEU A 78 -4.88 10.03 6.55
N LEU A 79 -4.98 9.62 7.81
CA LEU A 79 -4.58 10.43 8.92
C LEU A 79 -3.04 10.56 8.94
N PRO A 80 -2.50 11.64 9.54
CA PRO A 80 -1.06 11.86 9.59
C PRO A 80 -0.33 10.71 10.29
N ASN A 81 0.68 10.15 9.61
CA ASN A 81 1.58 9.10 10.14
C ASN A 81 0.88 7.83 10.64
N ASP A 82 -0.35 7.57 10.21
CA ASP A 82 -1.12 6.39 10.60
C ASP A 82 -1.57 5.61 9.35
N ASN A 83 -1.88 4.33 9.55
CA ASN A 83 -2.61 3.50 8.60
C ASN A 83 -4.13 3.73 8.73
N ALA A 84 -4.56 4.68 9.56
CA ALA A 84 -5.94 5.13 9.66
C ALA A 84 -6.31 6.13 8.55
N PHE A 85 -7.58 6.19 8.20
CA PHE A 85 -8.12 7.13 7.23
C PHE A 85 -9.40 7.80 7.70
N ALA A 86 -9.73 8.91 7.03
CA ALA A 86 -10.98 9.63 7.20
C ALA A 86 -11.69 9.81 5.86
N TYR A 87 -13.02 9.67 5.90
CA TYR A 87 -13.95 10.08 4.84
C TYR A 87 -15.12 10.83 5.48
N GLY A 88 -15.06 12.16 5.46
CA GLY A 88 -16.00 12.98 6.24
C GLY A 88 -15.97 12.62 7.75
N PRO A 89 -17.11 12.28 8.38
CA PRO A 89 -17.14 11.83 9.78
C PRO A 89 -16.66 10.38 9.97
N TYR A 90 -16.57 9.60 8.89
CA TYR A 90 -16.21 8.20 8.95
C TYR A 90 -14.71 8.01 9.21
N ARG A 91 -14.36 6.97 9.97
CA ARG A 91 -12.98 6.58 10.29
C ARG A 91 -12.80 5.09 10.05
N GLY A 92 -11.67 4.73 9.45
CA GLY A 92 -11.28 3.35 9.22
C GLY A 92 -9.77 3.17 9.25
N ALA A 93 -9.30 1.98 8.94
CA ALA A 93 -7.89 1.64 8.92
C ALA A 93 -7.54 0.74 7.74
N ILE A 94 -6.28 0.80 7.33
CA ILE A 94 -5.70 -0.10 6.35
C ILE A 94 -5.04 -1.24 7.10
N ARG A 95 -5.49 -2.45 6.80
CA ARG A 95 -5.02 -3.68 7.44
C ARG A 95 -4.73 -4.73 6.39
N ASN A 96 -3.68 -5.50 6.62
CA ASN A 96 -3.37 -6.63 5.77
C ASN A 96 -4.29 -7.81 6.10
N ALA A 97 -4.90 -8.40 5.07
CA ALA A 97 -5.76 -9.55 5.20
C ALA A 97 -5.53 -10.56 4.07
N TYR A 98 -5.89 -11.81 4.31
CA TYR A 98 -5.84 -12.86 3.29
C TYR A 98 -6.92 -12.64 2.24
N ALA A 99 -6.52 -12.55 0.99
CA ALA A 99 -7.41 -12.67 -0.16
C ALA A 99 -7.80 -14.14 -0.39
N ALA A 100 -8.78 -14.36 -1.27
CA ALA A 100 -9.30 -15.71 -1.57
C ALA A 100 -8.24 -16.65 -2.18
N ASP A 101 -7.21 -16.10 -2.82
CA ASP A 101 -6.06 -16.83 -3.36
C ASP A 101 -4.96 -17.11 -2.32
N GLY A 102 -5.17 -16.73 -1.06
CA GLY A 102 -4.22 -16.89 0.03
C GLY A 102 -3.12 -15.81 0.07
N SER A 103 -3.13 -14.85 -0.86
CA SER A 103 -2.20 -13.72 -0.82
C SER A 103 -2.53 -12.77 0.33
N CYS A 104 -1.50 -12.18 0.94
CA CYS A 104 -1.69 -11.15 1.96
C CYS A 104 -1.79 -9.78 1.29
N VAL A 105 -2.92 -9.10 1.43
CA VAL A 105 -3.21 -7.84 0.73
C VAL A 105 -3.65 -6.74 1.69
N ALA A 106 -3.30 -5.49 1.39
CA ALA A 106 -3.80 -4.35 2.16
C ALA A 106 -5.29 -4.12 1.84
N THR A 107 -6.11 -3.96 2.87
CA THR A 107 -7.57 -3.79 2.77
C THR A 107 -8.06 -2.61 3.57
N LEU A 108 -9.14 -1.97 3.12
CA LEU A 108 -9.85 -0.94 3.88
C LEU A 108 -10.77 -1.61 4.91
N THR A 109 -10.64 -1.24 6.18
CA THR A 109 -11.40 -1.83 7.28
C THR A 109 -12.03 -0.79 8.20
N ASP A 110 -13.16 -1.12 8.79
CA ASP A 110 -13.77 -0.33 9.86
C ASP A 110 -13.13 -0.65 11.22
N ALA A 111 -13.61 0.00 12.29
CA ALA A 111 -13.11 -0.24 13.65
C ALA A 111 -13.40 -1.67 14.15
N GLY A 112 -14.41 -2.35 13.60
CA GLY A 112 -14.74 -3.74 13.89
C GLY A 112 -13.90 -4.73 13.09
N GLY A 113 -13.18 -4.30 12.06
CA GLY A 113 -12.45 -5.19 11.15
C GLY A 113 -13.29 -5.71 9.98
N ASN A 114 -14.46 -5.11 9.72
CA ASN A 114 -15.21 -5.37 8.49
C ASN A 114 -14.53 -4.67 7.33
N VAL A 115 -14.51 -5.33 6.17
CA VAL A 115 -13.99 -4.72 4.94
C VAL A 115 -14.96 -3.67 4.43
N ILE A 116 -14.40 -2.56 3.99
CA ILE A 116 -15.14 -1.45 3.41
C ILE A 116 -15.14 -1.60 1.90
N ASP A 117 -16.28 -1.35 1.31
CA ASP A 117 -16.46 -1.22 -0.13
C ASP A 117 -16.47 0.26 -0.52
N ILE A 118 -15.94 0.57 -1.70
CA ILE A 118 -16.05 1.92 -2.26
C ILE A 118 -16.97 1.80 -3.47
N ASP A 119 -17.97 2.67 -3.54
CA ASP A 119 -18.89 2.68 -4.67
C ASP A 119 -19.05 4.07 -5.25
N LEU A 120 -19.68 4.16 -6.42
CA LEU A 120 -20.05 5.42 -7.04
C LEU A 120 -21.52 5.72 -6.75
N ASP A 121 -21.79 6.91 -6.21
CA ASP A 121 -23.16 7.41 -6.10
C ASP A 121 -23.77 7.74 -7.49
N ALA A 122 -25.05 8.09 -7.51
CA ALA A 122 -25.76 8.45 -8.74
C ALA A 122 -25.16 9.66 -9.49
N TYR A 123 -24.25 10.41 -8.87
CA TYR A 123 -23.55 11.55 -9.44
C TYR A 123 -22.09 11.23 -9.80
N GLY A 124 -21.67 9.96 -9.71
CA GLY A 124 -20.31 9.53 -9.99
C GLY A 124 -19.28 9.98 -8.94
N ARG A 125 -19.72 10.19 -7.70
CA ARG A 125 -18.84 10.47 -6.56
C ARG A 125 -18.57 9.20 -5.78
N GLU A 126 -17.32 9.01 -5.39
CA GLU A 126 -16.93 7.90 -4.53
C GLU A 126 -17.52 8.06 -3.12
N VAL A 127 -18.16 7.00 -2.66
CA VAL A 127 -18.78 6.88 -1.34
C VAL A 127 -18.32 5.60 -0.65
N VAL A 128 -18.19 5.67 0.67
CA VAL A 128 -17.89 4.52 1.52
C VAL A 128 -19.17 3.72 1.76
N VAL A 129 -19.14 2.43 1.45
CA VAL A 129 -20.21 1.47 1.71
C VAL A 129 -19.69 0.39 2.64
N LEU A 130 -20.41 0.11 3.72
CA LEU A 130 -20.02 -0.95 4.64
C LEU A 130 -20.42 -2.31 4.07
N THR A 131 -19.44 -3.19 3.88
CA THR A 131 -19.70 -4.59 3.55
C THR A 131 -19.51 -5.41 4.83
N PRO A 132 -20.54 -6.11 5.35
CA PRO A 132 -20.41 -6.91 6.56
C PRO A 132 -19.65 -8.21 6.25
N ARG A 133 -18.35 -8.10 6.04
CA ARG A 133 -17.41 -9.20 5.85
C ARG A 133 -16.18 -8.93 6.68
N HIS A 134 -15.94 -9.77 7.68
CA HIS A 134 -14.67 -9.78 8.38
C HIS A 134 -13.63 -10.46 7.50
N ALA A 135 -12.55 -9.74 7.20
CA ALA A 135 -11.39 -10.36 6.57
C ALA A 135 -10.51 -11.01 7.63
N GLN A 136 -10.03 -12.22 7.34
CA GLN A 136 -9.00 -12.85 8.15
C GLN A 136 -7.70 -12.08 7.97
N GLN A 137 -7.20 -11.49 9.06
CA GLN A 137 -5.96 -10.71 9.03
C GLN A 137 -4.75 -11.60 8.76
N CYS A 138 -3.77 -11.06 8.05
CA CYS A 138 -2.48 -11.75 7.90
C CYS A 138 -1.76 -11.83 9.25
N ALA A 139 -0.91 -12.86 9.41
CA ALA A 139 0.03 -12.87 10.52
C ALA A 139 0.98 -11.66 10.39
N SER A 140 1.14 -10.93 11.49
CA SER A 140 2.06 -9.80 11.66
C SER A 140 3.50 -10.26 11.89
#